data_AF-A0A099IC76-F1
#
_entry.id   AF-A0A099IC76-F1
#
_cell.length_a   1.000
_cell.length_b   1.000
_cell.length_c   1.000
_cell.angle_alpha   90.00
_cell.angle_beta   90.00
_cell.angle_gamma   90.00
#
_symmetry.space_group_name_H-M   'P 1'
#
loop_
_entity.id
_entity.type
_entity.pdbx_description
1 polymer ?
#
loop_
_entity_poly.entity_id
_entity_poly.type
_entity_poly.pdbx_seq_one_letter_code
_entity_poly.pdbx_strand_id
1 'polypeptide(L)'
;MKQIVVLGTDLDTAMAYGVQHGASQMYFTFIGDENAEENIMRNEDRSKQLEKAGLRFKCIRSKQEPQDCYALVHADEVLLGIFKEQQDSYRDYLKAVLPMRAKTNAGQPLSIRYKKKYKAKVLYFMNELYQAMQEEEAEWFHQMVNMQELV
;
A
#
# COMPACT_ATOMS: atom_id res chain seq x y z
N MET A 1 -0.49 15.03 -8.24
CA MET A 1 -1.25 13.76 -8.36
C MET A 1 -0.67 12.81 -7.35
N LYS A 2 -1.49 12.39 -6.39
CA LYS A 2 -1.09 11.61 -5.21
C LYS A 2 -0.89 10.14 -5.57
N GLN A 3 0.26 9.57 -5.24
CA GLN A 3 0.61 8.18 -5.48
C GLN A 3 0.12 7.31 -4.31
N ILE A 4 -0.86 6.45 -4.58
CA ILE A 4 -1.46 5.58 -3.57
C ILE A 4 -1.13 4.14 -3.92
N VAL A 5 -0.48 3.45 -3.00
CA VAL A 5 -0.26 2.01 -3.10
C VAL A 5 -1.33 1.29 -2.32
N VAL A 6 -1.95 0.29 -2.93
CA VAL A 6 -2.87 -0.62 -2.26
C VAL A 6 -2.14 -1.95 -2.12
N LEU A 7 -1.82 -2.35 -0.89
CA LEU A 7 -1.30 -3.68 -0.65
C LEU A 7 -2.48 -4.65 -0.59
N GLY A 8 -2.58 -5.46 -1.63
CA GLY A 8 -3.66 -6.41 -1.90
C GLY A 8 -4.67 -5.96 -2.95
N THR A 9 -5.72 -6.76 -3.08
CA THR A 9 -6.78 -6.61 -4.09
C THR A 9 -8.09 -6.08 -3.49
N ASP A 10 -8.02 -5.37 -2.36
CA ASP A 10 -9.19 -4.75 -1.71
C ASP A 10 -9.66 -3.50 -2.48
N LEU A 11 -10.24 -3.76 -3.65
CA LEU A 11 -10.73 -2.77 -4.60
C LEU A 11 -11.82 -1.88 -3.99
N ASP A 12 -12.72 -2.47 -3.20
CA ASP A 12 -13.83 -1.74 -2.57
C ASP A 12 -13.31 -0.62 -1.66
N THR A 13 -12.21 -0.88 -0.96
CA THR A 13 -11.56 0.12 -0.11
C THR A 13 -10.91 1.23 -0.92
N ALA A 14 -10.20 0.86 -1.98
CA ALA A 14 -9.56 1.84 -2.86
C ALA A 14 -10.61 2.72 -3.56
N MET A 15 -11.73 2.14 -3.96
CA MET A 15 -12.86 2.85 -4.54
C MET A 15 -13.50 3.81 -3.55
N ALA A 16 -13.89 3.33 -2.37
CA ALA A 16 -14.49 4.16 -1.33
C ALA A 16 -13.56 5.32 -0.96
N TYR A 17 -12.26 5.03 -0.80
CA TYR A 17 -11.25 6.03 -0.50
C TYR A 17 -11.13 7.08 -1.62
N GLY A 18 -11.02 6.64 -2.88
CA GLY A 18 -10.90 7.53 -4.03
C GLY A 18 -12.14 8.41 -4.25
N VAL A 19 -13.34 7.87 -4.05
CA VAL A 19 -14.59 8.65 -4.11
C VAL A 19 -14.63 9.70 -3.00
N GLN A 20 -14.24 9.33 -1.78
CA GLN A 20 -14.29 10.24 -0.63
C GLN A 20 -13.26 11.39 -0.71
N HIS A 21 -12.10 11.15 -1.33
CA HIS A 21 -10.97 12.08 -1.31
C HIS A 21 -10.65 12.74 -2.66
N GLY A 22 -11.44 12.47 -3.70
CA GLY A 22 -11.28 13.08 -5.03
C GLY A 22 -10.39 12.28 -5.99
N ALA A 23 -10.99 11.28 -6.62
CA ALA A 23 -10.36 10.32 -7.53
C ALA A 23 -9.46 10.94 -8.62
N SER A 24 -9.84 12.10 -9.17
CA SER A 24 -9.14 12.74 -10.29
C SER A 24 -7.72 13.24 -9.96
N GLN A 25 -7.39 13.36 -8.67
CA GLN A 25 -6.06 13.77 -8.20
C GLN A 25 -5.19 12.60 -7.73
N MET A 26 -5.68 11.36 -7.85
CA MET A 26 -5.05 10.17 -7.29
C MET A 26 -4.64 9.18 -8.37
N TYR A 27 -3.57 8.45 -8.11
CA TYR A 27 -3.10 7.35 -8.93
C TYR A 27 -2.89 6.13 -8.05
N PHE A 28 -3.68 5.08 -8.28
CA PHE A 28 -3.65 3.86 -7.49
C PHE A 28 -2.71 2.82 -8.12
N THR A 29 -1.85 2.22 -7.32
CA THR A 29 -1.04 1.08 -7.70
C THR A 29 -1.40 -0.09 -6.78
N PHE A 30 -2.09 -1.09 -7.32
CA PHE A 30 -2.41 -2.31 -6.59
C PHE A 30 -1.22 -3.25 -6.65
N ILE A 31 -0.71 -3.67 -5.49
CA ILE A 31 0.38 -4.63 -5.36
C ILE A 31 -0.17 -5.85 -4.62
N GLY A 32 -0.34 -6.96 -5.35
CA GLY A 32 -0.87 -8.20 -4.79
C GLY A 32 -0.12 -9.45 -5.24
N ASP A 33 -0.69 -10.62 -4.92
CA ASP A 33 -0.14 -11.93 -5.27
C ASP A 33 -0.15 -12.22 -6.78
N GLU A 34 0.28 -13.43 -7.17
CA GLU A 34 0.41 -13.85 -8.56
C GLU A 34 -0.87 -13.70 -9.41
N ASN A 35 -2.03 -13.65 -8.76
CA ASN A 35 -3.33 -13.53 -9.42
C ASN A 35 -3.91 -12.12 -9.28
N ALA A 36 -3.24 -11.15 -8.65
CA ALA A 36 -3.84 -9.84 -8.36
C ALA A 36 -4.22 -9.07 -9.63
N GLU A 37 -3.35 -9.07 -10.63
CA GLU A 37 -3.65 -8.49 -11.95
C GLU A 37 -4.75 -9.28 -12.66
N GLU A 38 -4.70 -10.62 -12.66
CA GLU A 38 -5.74 -11.45 -13.27
C GLU A 38 -7.11 -11.29 -12.58
N ASN A 39 -7.14 -11.20 -11.26
CA ASN A 39 -8.36 -11.06 -10.45
C ASN A 39 -9.06 -9.72 -10.69
N ILE A 40 -8.29 -8.66 -11.00
CA ILE A 40 -8.82 -7.33 -11.29
C ILE A 40 -9.16 -7.21 -12.78
N MET A 41 -8.29 -7.68 -13.68
CA MET A 41 -8.42 -7.54 -15.13
C MET A 41 -9.40 -8.54 -15.76
N ARG A 42 -9.49 -9.80 -15.28
CA ARG A 42 -10.49 -10.77 -15.78
C ARG A 42 -11.90 -10.45 -15.29
N ASN A 43 -12.02 -9.68 -14.21
CA ASN A 43 -13.31 -9.20 -13.74
C ASN A 43 -13.62 -7.87 -14.42
N GLU A 44 -14.11 -7.94 -15.66
CA GLU A 44 -14.49 -6.77 -16.46
C GLU A 44 -15.40 -5.81 -15.68
N ASP A 45 -16.28 -6.33 -14.82
CA ASP A 45 -17.16 -5.50 -13.99
C ASP A 45 -16.38 -4.65 -12.99
N ARG A 46 -15.34 -5.20 -12.37
CA ARG A 46 -14.49 -4.47 -11.42
C ARG A 46 -13.60 -3.44 -12.09
N SER A 47 -13.00 -3.77 -13.23
CA SER A 47 -12.21 -2.80 -14.00
C SER A 47 -13.10 -1.65 -14.51
N LYS A 48 -14.29 -1.96 -15.05
CA LYS A 48 -15.29 -0.95 -15.45
C LYS A 48 -15.80 -0.12 -14.26
N GLN A 49 -15.91 -0.70 -13.07
CA GLN A 49 -16.31 0.04 -11.86
C GLN A 49 -15.25 1.08 -11.45
N LEU A 50 -13.96 0.72 -11.53
CA LEU A 50 -12.86 1.65 -11.25
C LEU A 50 -12.84 2.80 -12.26
N GLU A 51 -13.00 2.50 -13.55
CA GLU A 51 -13.09 3.50 -14.62
C GLU A 51 -14.32 4.41 -14.44
N LYS A 52 -15.49 3.84 -14.12
CA LYS A 52 -16.72 4.61 -13.83
C LYS A 52 -16.57 5.51 -12.61
N ALA A 53 -15.79 5.09 -11.62
CA ALA A 53 -15.44 5.91 -10.46
C ALA A 53 -14.38 6.99 -10.78
N GLY A 54 -13.90 7.05 -12.03
CA GLY A 54 -12.89 8.02 -12.48
C GLY A 54 -11.50 7.76 -11.90
N LEU A 55 -11.24 6.55 -11.42
CA LEU A 55 -9.97 6.20 -10.79
C LEU A 55 -8.92 5.89 -11.85
N ARG A 56 -7.75 6.51 -11.72
CA ARG A 56 -6.58 6.14 -12.50
C ARG A 56 -5.80 5.10 -11.71
N PHE A 57 -5.56 3.94 -12.32
CA PHE A 57 -4.87 2.86 -11.62
C PHE A 57 -3.98 2.02 -12.55
N LYS A 58 -3.04 1.31 -11.92
CA LYS A 58 -2.37 0.14 -12.49
C LYS A 58 -2.35 -0.99 -11.47
N CYS A 59 -2.27 -2.21 -11.99
CA CYS A 59 -1.99 -3.37 -11.17
C CYS A 59 -0.53 -3.77 -11.41
N ILE A 60 0.20 -4.05 -10.34
CA ILE A 60 1.56 -4.59 -10.39
C ILE A 60 1.55 -5.91 -9.64
N ARG A 61 2.07 -6.94 -10.28
CA ARG A 61 2.40 -8.19 -9.60
C ARG A 61 3.57 -7.94 -8.66
N SER A 62 3.42 -8.28 -7.38
CA SER A 62 4.58 -8.31 -6.49
C SER A 62 5.46 -9.51 -6.86
N LYS A 63 6.59 -9.30 -7.53
CA LYS A 63 7.62 -10.35 -7.69
C LYS A 63 8.63 -10.31 -6.55
N GLN A 64 8.45 -9.40 -5.58
CA GLN A 64 9.42 -9.10 -4.53
C GLN A 64 10.80 -8.67 -5.10
N GLU A 65 10.84 -8.18 -6.34
CA GLU A 65 12.05 -7.69 -6.97
C GLU A 65 12.24 -6.18 -6.69
N PRO A 66 13.49 -5.68 -6.56
CA PRO A 66 13.76 -4.27 -6.27
C PRO A 66 13.08 -3.27 -7.22
N GLN A 67 12.91 -3.63 -8.50
CA GLN A 67 12.19 -2.80 -9.48
C GLN A 67 10.69 -2.63 -9.18
N ASP A 68 10.04 -3.60 -8.55
CA ASP A 68 8.60 -3.53 -8.22
C ASP A 68 8.34 -2.58 -7.04
N CYS A 69 9.39 -2.29 -6.26
CA CYS A 69 9.35 -1.49 -5.05
C CYS A 69 9.24 0.01 -5.31
N TYR A 70 9.48 0.46 -6.56
CA TYR A 70 9.44 1.88 -6.94
C TYR A 70 8.13 2.55 -6.52
N ALA A 71 7.00 1.89 -6.73
CA ALA A 71 5.69 2.44 -6.39
C ALA A 71 5.57 2.75 -4.90
N LEU A 72 6.10 1.88 -4.04
CA LEU A 72 6.05 2.03 -2.59
C LEU A 72 7.12 2.99 -2.06
N VAL A 73 8.32 3.04 -2.67
CA VAL A 73 9.35 4.02 -2.35
C VAL A 73 8.85 5.46 -2.56
N HIS A 74 8.06 5.68 -3.61
CA HIS A 74 7.53 7.00 -3.97
C HIS A 74 6.05 7.23 -3.60
N ALA A 75 5.45 6.30 -2.86
CA ALA A 75 4.05 6.42 -2.43
C ALA A 75 3.87 7.59 -1.46
N ASP A 76 2.80 8.36 -1.66
CA ASP A 76 2.32 9.29 -0.63
C ASP A 76 1.55 8.52 0.45
N GLU A 77 0.75 7.53 0.04
CA GLU A 77 -0.03 6.71 0.94
C GLU A 77 -0.02 5.22 0.59
N VAL A 78 -0.17 4.39 1.62
CA VAL A 78 -0.37 2.95 1.52
C VAL A 78 -1.70 2.58 2.15
N LEU A 79 -2.61 2.01 1.37
CA LEU A 79 -3.82 1.37 1.86
C LEU A 79 -3.52 -0.10 2.19
N LEU A 80 -3.62 -0.47 3.47
CA LEU A 80 -3.43 -1.85 3.93
C LEU A 80 -4.74 -2.62 3.93
N GLY A 81 -4.95 -3.40 2.87
CA GLY A 81 -5.97 -4.46 2.83
C GLY A 81 -5.42 -5.74 3.45
N ILE A 82 -5.45 -5.89 4.77
CA ILE A 82 -4.93 -7.11 5.41
C ILE A 82 -5.91 -8.28 5.18
N PHE A 83 -5.51 -9.21 4.31
CA PHE A 83 -6.08 -10.55 4.20
C PHE A 83 -5.21 -11.56 4.94
N LYS A 84 -5.84 -12.56 5.58
CA LYS A 84 -5.16 -13.50 6.48
C LYS A 84 -4.12 -14.33 5.72
N GLU A 85 -4.39 -14.60 4.45
CA GLU A 85 -3.61 -15.45 3.56
C GLU A 85 -2.37 -14.74 2.98
N GLN A 86 -2.38 -13.40 2.93
CA GLN A 86 -1.31 -12.60 2.29
C GLN A 86 -0.45 -11.82 3.31
N GLN A 87 -0.73 -11.98 4.60
CA GLN A 87 -0.09 -11.23 5.68
C GLN A 87 1.43 -11.44 5.71
N ASP A 88 1.91 -12.67 5.54
CA ASP A 88 3.34 -12.97 5.55
C ASP A 88 4.06 -12.36 4.33
N SER A 89 3.46 -12.45 3.14
CA SER A 89 4.03 -11.85 1.92
C SER A 89 4.13 -10.33 2.02
N TYR A 90 3.14 -9.66 2.61
CA TYR A 90 3.20 -8.22 2.85
C TYR A 90 4.22 -7.85 3.92
N ARG A 91 4.43 -8.71 4.92
CA ARG A 91 5.51 -8.54 5.90
C ARG A 91 6.85 -8.45 5.21
N ASP A 92 7.18 -9.46 4.43
CA ASP A 92 8.52 -9.60 3.86
C ASP A 92 8.75 -8.50 2.82
N TYR A 93 7.70 -8.14 2.07
CA TYR A 93 7.72 -7.01 1.15
C TYR A 93 7.97 -5.68 1.87
N LEU A 94 7.22 -5.37 2.93
CA LEU A 94 7.42 -4.12 3.67
C LEU A 94 8.77 -4.06 4.39
N LYS A 95 9.27 -5.20 4.91
CA LYS A 95 10.63 -5.32 5.47
C LYS A 95 11.71 -5.01 4.45
N ALA A 96 11.52 -5.40 3.19
CA ALA A 96 12.49 -5.10 2.14
C ALA A 96 12.43 -3.62 1.72
N VAL A 97 11.22 -3.07 1.55
CA VAL A 97 11.05 -1.77 0.88
C VAL A 97 11.19 -0.56 1.80
N LEU A 98 10.74 -0.63 3.05
CA LEU A 98 10.83 0.52 3.95
C LEU A 98 12.28 0.95 4.23
N PRO A 99 13.24 0.03 4.46
CA PRO A 99 14.67 0.37 4.49
C PRO A 99 15.18 1.07 3.22
N MET A 100 14.78 0.59 2.04
CA MET A 100 15.15 1.22 0.77
C MET A 100 14.58 2.63 0.68
N ARG A 101 13.32 2.81 1.07
CA ARG A 101 12.67 4.12 1.07
C ARG A 101 13.35 5.09 2.03
N ALA A 102 13.74 4.66 3.22
CA ALA A 102 14.48 5.48 4.18
C ALA A 102 15.77 6.05 3.58
N LYS A 103 16.40 5.33 2.63
CA LYS A 103 17.64 5.75 1.96
C LYS A 103 17.39 6.56 0.69
N THR A 104 16.42 6.15 -0.12
CA THR A 104 16.20 6.72 -1.47
C THR A 104 15.23 7.89 -1.48
N ASN A 105 14.31 7.98 -0.52
CA ASN A 105 13.26 8.99 -0.50
C ASN A 105 12.91 9.42 0.94
N ALA A 106 13.95 9.62 1.76
CA ALA A 106 13.83 9.91 3.20
C ALA A 106 12.93 11.11 3.50
N GLY A 107 12.99 12.15 2.65
CA GLY A 107 12.31 13.42 2.86
C GLY A 107 10.81 13.43 2.54
N GLN A 108 10.25 12.37 1.94
CA GLN A 108 8.83 12.29 1.62
C GLN A 108 8.07 11.48 2.70
N PRO A 109 7.16 12.12 3.47
CA PRO A 109 6.34 11.41 4.44
C PRO A 109 5.52 10.29 3.80
N LEU A 110 5.29 9.23 4.57
CA LEU A 110 4.44 8.11 4.18
C LEU A 110 3.23 8.03 5.10
N SER A 111 2.01 8.05 4.57
CA SER A 111 0.83 7.73 5.38
C SER A 111 0.35 6.31 5.13
N ILE A 112 0.27 5.51 6.18
CA ILE A 112 -0.26 4.15 6.15
C ILE A 112 -1.70 4.20 6.67
N ARG A 113 -2.63 3.83 5.80
CA ARG A 113 -4.08 3.79 6.05
C ARG A 113 -4.54 2.36 6.25
N TYR A 114 -5.41 2.13 7.22
CA TYR A 114 -5.94 0.79 7.48
C TYR A 114 -7.36 0.83 8.04
N LYS A 115 -8.15 -0.22 7.79
CA LYS A 115 -9.50 -0.33 8.37
C LYS A 115 -9.42 -0.52 9.89
N LYS A 116 -10.26 0.20 10.65
CA LYS A 116 -10.32 0.14 12.12
C LYS A 116 -10.39 -1.28 12.69
N LYS A 117 -11.16 -2.18 12.05
CA LYS A 117 -11.26 -3.60 12.46
C LYS A 117 -9.93 -4.36 12.47
N TYR A 118 -8.90 -3.84 11.80
CA TYR A 118 -7.56 -4.43 11.73
C TYR A 118 -6.53 -3.72 12.61
N LYS A 119 -6.91 -2.69 13.39
CA LYS A 119 -5.97 -1.86 14.17
C LYS A 119 -4.96 -2.66 14.98
N ALA A 120 -5.42 -3.61 15.80
CA ALA A 120 -4.53 -4.41 16.65
C ALA A 120 -3.50 -5.21 15.82
N LYS A 121 -3.94 -5.77 14.69
CA LYS A 121 -3.06 -6.53 13.78
C LYS A 121 -2.06 -5.63 13.07
N VAL A 122 -2.50 -4.46 12.59
CA VAL A 122 -1.64 -3.47 11.94
C VAL A 122 -0.57 -2.99 12.90
N LEU A 123 -0.95 -2.61 14.13
CA LEU A 123 0.01 -2.12 15.12
C LEU A 123 1.02 -3.21 15.52
N TYR A 124 0.57 -4.45 15.73
CA TYR A 124 1.46 -5.57 15.99
C TYR A 124 2.48 -5.75 14.86
N PHE A 125 1.98 -5.82 13.64
CA PHE A 125 2.78 -5.99 12.44
C PHE A 125 3.78 -4.85 12.23
N MET A 126 3.35 -3.59 12.40
CA MET A 126 4.23 -2.42 12.26
C MET A 126 5.31 -2.38 13.33
N ASN A 127 5.01 -2.82 14.56
CA ASN A 127 6.02 -2.98 15.59
C ASN A 127 7.04 -4.06 15.21
N GLU A 128 6.62 -5.20 14.66
CA GLU A 128 7.56 -6.22 14.16
C GLU A 128 8.46 -5.69 13.03
N LEU A 129 7.93 -4.85 12.14
CA LEU A 129 8.73 -4.19 11.10
C LEU A 129 9.75 -3.24 11.72
N TYR A 130 9.32 -2.38 12.64
CA TYR A 130 10.17 -1.42 13.31
C TYR A 130 11.33 -2.09 14.08
N GLN A 131 11.04 -3.18 14.81
CA GLN A 131 12.07 -3.91 15.56
C GLN A 131 13.10 -4.63 14.67
N ALA A 132 12.79 -4.82 13.39
CA ALA A 132 13.69 -5.44 12.42
C ALA A 132 14.55 -4.43 11.64
N MET A 133 14.31 -3.13 11.81
CA MET A 133 15.02 -2.05 11.12
C MET A 133 16.37 -1.72 11.79
N GLN A 134 17.32 -1.21 11.00
CA GLN A 134 18.52 -0.58 11.54
C GLN A 134 18.18 0.76 12.21
N GLU A 135 19.09 1.28 13.05
CA GLU A 135 18.85 2.49 13.85
C GLU A 135 18.39 3.70 13.00
N GLU A 136 19.09 4.01 11.91
CA GLU A 136 18.74 5.12 11.01
C GLU A 136 17.39 4.90 10.29
N GLU A 137 17.08 3.66 9.94
CA GLU A 137 15.82 3.28 9.27
C GLU A 137 14.64 3.37 10.23
N ALA A 138 14.86 2.96 11.49
CA ALA A 138 13.88 3.04 12.56
C ALA A 138 13.59 4.50 12.95
N GLU A 139 14.62 5.35 13.04
CA GLU A 139 14.46 6.78 13.28
C GLU A 139 13.63 7.42 12.15
N TRP A 140 13.99 7.14 10.89
CA TRP A 140 13.21 7.59 9.74
C TRP A 140 11.76 7.10 9.84
N PHE A 141 11.54 5.82 10.16
CA PHE A 141 10.19 5.26 10.26
C PHE A 141 9.37 5.99 11.33
N HIS A 142 9.97 6.27 12.48
CA HIS A 142 9.31 6.99 13.57
C HIS A 142 8.92 8.43 13.18
N GLN A 143 9.79 9.14 12.45
CA GLN A 143 9.58 10.55 12.10
C GLN A 143 8.69 10.74 10.87
N MET A 144 8.78 9.83 9.90
CA MET A 144 8.23 10.04 8.55
C MET A 144 7.02 9.18 8.24
N VAL A 145 6.75 8.12 9.02
CA VAL A 145 5.59 7.24 8.79
C VAL A 145 4.45 7.60 9.73
N ASN A 146 3.32 8.00 9.15
CA ASN A 146 2.09 8.31 9.87
C ASN A 146 1.07 7.18 9.68
N MET A 147 0.47 6.71 10.77
CA MET A 147 -0.55 5.67 10.72
C MET A 147 -1.94 6.25 10.99
N GLN A 148 -2.90 6.02 10.10
CA GLN A 148 -4.25 6.59 10.21
C GLN A 148 -5.33 5.55 9.89
N GLU A 149 -6.42 5.57 10.68
CA GLU A 149 -7.58 4.73 10.42
C GLU A 149 -8.34 5.25 9.18
N LEU A 150 -8.82 4.32 8.34
CA LEU A 150 -9.83 4.61 7.34
C LEU A 150 -11.19 4.75 8.06
N VAL A 151 -11.84 5.90 7.85
CA VAL A 151 -13.16 6.24 8.39
C VAL A 151 -14.25 5.57 7.56
#